data_AF-A0A6A0AKT6-F1
#
_entry.id   AF-A0A6A0AKT6-F1
#
_cell.length_a   1.000
_cell.length_b   1.000
_cell.length_c   1.000
_cell.angle_alpha   90.00
_cell.angle_beta   90.00
_cell.angle_gamma   90.00
#
_symmetry.space_group_name_H-M   'P 1'
#
loop_
_entity.id
_entity.type
_entity.pdbx_description
1 polymer ?
#
loop_
_entity_poly.entity_id
_entity_poly.type
_entity_poly.pdbx_seq_one_letter_code
_entity_poly.pdbx_strand_id
1 'polypeptide(L)'
;MASKAHEFSLWRENTPVPKSYNPNVVPGIRTQATPLLSASKVVERLNTGVHAQAASHFGAFYSSELGGIVTDPALMVVHMDDHMVHRGHSVFDTASIVHGHVYQLDRHLARFQASAEAAGLSMPYSMEKVTRVILDTAAAS
;
A
#
# COMPACT_ATOMS: atom_id res chain seq x y z
N MET A 1 13.56 -22.79 8.13
CA MET A 1 13.03 -22.74 6.76
C MET A 1 13.63 -21.52 6.08
N ALA A 2 14.32 -21.70 4.95
CA ALA A 2 15.04 -20.61 4.30
C ALA A 2 14.07 -19.53 3.81
N SER A 3 14.32 -18.29 4.25
CA SER A 3 13.71 -17.09 3.67
C SER A 3 13.98 -17.10 2.17
N LYS A 4 12.94 -17.29 1.35
CA LYS A 4 13.04 -16.93 -0.06
C LYS A 4 13.13 -15.42 -0.07
N ALA A 5 14.35 -14.90 -0.19
CA ALA A 5 14.56 -13.54 -0.62
C ALA A 5 13.69 -13.36 -1.88
N HIS A 6 12.67 -12.50 -1.80
CA HIS A 6 11.95 -12.07 -2.98
C HIS A 6 12.98 -11.39 -3.87
N GLU A 7 13.40 -12.11 -4.90
CA GLU A 7 14.38 -11.65 -5.85
C GLU A 7 13.76 -10.46 -6.59
N PHE A 8 14.05 -9.25 -6.10
CA PHE A 8 13.68 -7.99 -6.75
C PHE A 8 14.52 -7.76 -8.03
N SER A 9 15.19 -8.80 -8.53
CA SER A 9 15.90 -8.83 -9.79
C SER A 9 14.90 -9.18 -10.89
N LEU A 10 14.19 -8.16 -11.37
CA LEU A 10 13.34 -8.26 -12.54
C LEU A 10 14.18 -8.69 -13.75
N TRP A 11 14.08 -9.97 -14.12
CA TRP A 11 14.39 -10.53 -15.44
C TRP A 11 15.85 -10.55 -15.90
N ARG A 12 16.74 -11.13 -15.09
CA ARG A 12 18.12 -11.41 -15.51
C ARG A 12 18.30 -12.89 -15.84
N GLU A 13 18.45 -13.21 -17.12
CA GLU A 13 19.01 -14.49 -17.54
C GLU A 13 20.47 -14.29 -17.97
N ASN A 14 21.37 -15.19 -17.55
CA ASN A 14 22.74 -15.19 -18.02
C ASN A 14 22.76 -15.59 -19.50
N THR A 15 23.21 -14.70 -20.38
CA THR A 15 23.38 -15.02 -21.80
C THR A 15 24.49 -16.08 -21.98
N PRO A 16 24.26 -17.18 -22.70
CA PRO A 16 25.32 -18.09 -23.09
C PRO A 16 26.36 -17.35 -23.92
N VAL A 17 27.62 -17.47 -23.52
CA VAL A 17 28.74 -16.79 -24.17
C VAL A 17 28.98 -17.39 -25.56
N PRO A 18 28.98 -16.61 -26.66
CA PRO A 18 29.27 -17.13 -28.00
C PRO A 18 30.67 -17.76 -28.06
N LYS A 19 30.87 -18.78 -28.90
CA LYS A 19 32.17 -19.47 -29.04
C LYS A 19 33.33 -18.54 -29.43
N SER A 20 33.04 -17.38 -30.02
CA SER A 20 34.01 -16.36 -30.44
C SER A 20 34.19 -15.23 -29.42
N TYR A 21 33.82 -15.44 -28.16
CA TYR A 21 33.87 -14.43 -27.11
C TYR A 21 35.30 -13.98 -26.79
N ASN A 22 35.51 -12.67 -26.84
CA ASN A 22 36.72 -12.03 -26.34
C ASN A 22 36.58 -11.83 -24.82
N PRO A 23 37.46 -12.38 -23.98
CA PRO A 23 37.40 -12.26 -22.53
C PRO A 23 37.49 -10.81 -22.01
N ASN A 24 37.90 -9.85 -22.86
CA ASN A 24 37.96 -8.42 -22.54
C ASN A 24 36.67 -7.65 -22.85
N VAL A 25 35.60 -8.31 -23.33
CA VAL A 25 34.32 -7.68 -23.62
C VAL A 25 33.31 -8.12 -22.56
N VAL A 26 32.75 -7.20 -21.77
CA VAL A 26 31.66 -7.55 -20.86
C VAL A 26 30.41 -7.88 -21.70
N PRO A 27 29.85 -9.10 -21.63
CA PRO A 27 28.61 -9.42 -22.33
C PRO A 27 27.51 -8.47 -21.84
N GLY A 28 26.83 -7.80 -22.77
CA GLY A 28 25.62 -7.05 -22.44
C GLY A 28 24.57 -7.98 -21.82
N ILE A 29 23.90 -7.52 -20.77
CA ILE A 29 22.78 -8.25 -20.17
C ILE A 29 21.58 -8.06 -21.09
N ARG A 30 21.01 -9.14 -21.65
CA ARG A 30 19.65 -9.08 -22.20
C ARG A 30 18.70 -9.01 -21.03
N THR A 31 18.10 -7.85 -20.79
CA THR A 31 16.93 -7.75 -19.93
C THR A 31 15.75 -8.35 -20.68
N GLN A 32 14.99 -9.27 -20.05
CA GLN A 32 13.67 -9.58 -20.62
C GLN A 32 12.82 -8.31 -20.54
N ALA A 33 11.91 -8.14 -21.51
CA ALA A 33 11.00 -7.01 -21.47
C ALA A 33 10.17 -7.07 -20.18
N THR A 34 10.12 -5.96 -19.44
CA THR A 34 9.24 -5.84 -18.28
C THR A 34 7.81 -6.14 -18.72
N PRO A 35 7.10 -7.09 -18.10
CA PRO A 35 5.79 -7.50 -18.58
C PRO A 35 4.76 -6.41 -18.35
N LEU A 36 3.95 -6.14 -19.38
CA LEU A 36 2.71 -5.39 -19.25
C LEU A 36 1.65 -6.31 -18.62
N LEU A 37 1.02 -5.87 -17.54
CA LEU A 37 0.05 -6.67 -16.80
C LEU A 37 -1.37 -6.31 -17.22
N SER A 38 -2.20 -7.32 -17.45
CA SER A 38 -3.66 -7.13 -17.51
C SER A 38 -4.21 -6.83 -16.12
N ALA A 39 -5.39 -6.21 -16.05
CA ALA A 39 -6.07 -5.95 -14.78
C ALA A 39 -6.25 -7.22 -13.94
N SER A 40 -6.65 -8.34 -14.57
CA SER A 40 -6.76 -9.64 -13.89
C SER A 40 -5.43 -10.12 -13.31
N LYS A 41 -4.32 -9.90 -14.03
CA LYS A 41 -2.99 -10.30 -13.57
C LYS A 41 -2.49 -9.42 -12.43
N VAL A 42 -2.88 -8.15 -12.40
CA VAL A 42 -2.60 -7.25 -11.26
C VAL A 42 -3.31 -7.76 -10.01
N VAL A 43 -4.61 -8.02 -10.06
CA VAL A 43 -5.38 -8.54 -8.92
C VAL A 43 -4.81 -9.87 -8.43
N GLU A 44 -4.51 -10.80 -9.34
CA GLU A 44 -3.86 -12.07 -9.00
C GLU A 44 -2.54 -11.87 -8.25
N ARG A 45 -1.69 -10.94 -8.71
CA ARG A 45 -0.39 -10.64 -8.09
C ARG A 45 -0.52 -9.90 -6.77
N LEU A 46 -1.50 -9.01 -6.60
CA LEU A 46 -1.78 -8.38 -5.31
C LEU A 46 -2.18 -9.45 -4.28
N ASN A 47 -3.10 -10.34 -4.63
CA ASN A 47 -3.57 -11.42 -3.74
C ASN A 47 -2.46 -12.39 -3.34
N THR A 48 -1.54 -12.71 -4.25
CA THR A 48 -0.44 -13.65 -3.99
C THR A 48 0.82 -12.98 -3.42
N GLY A 49 0.93 -11.65 -3.53
CA GLY A 49 2.10 -10.87 -3.13
C GLY A 49 1.90 -10.04 -1.86
N VAL A 50 0.75 -10.17 -1.19
CA VAL A 50 0.46 -9.44 0.05
C VAL A 50 1.53 -9.73 1.12
N HIS A 51 1.99 -8.68 1.80
CA HIS A 51 3.00 -8.83 2.83
C HIS A 51 2.43 -9.61 4.04
N ALA A 52 3.20 -10.55 4.59
CA ALA A 52 2.75 -11.44 5.65
C ALA A 52 2.24 -10.71 6.91
N GLN A 53 2.81 -9.54 7.23
CA GLN A 53 2.33 -8.73 8.34
C GLN A 53 0.97 -8.08 8.03
N ALA A 54 0.77 -7.58 6.81
CA ALA A 54 -0.51 -7.02 6.40
C ALA A 54 -1.60 -8.10 6.42
N ALA A 55 -1.29 -9.29 5.88
CA ALA A 55 -2.20 -10.43 5.87
C ALA A 55 -2.64 -10.90 7.27
N SER A 56 -1.83 -10.65 8.32
CA SER A 56 -2.13 -11.08 9.69
C SER A 56 -2.64 -9.98 10.61
N HIS A 57 -2.41 -8.71 10.28
CA HIS A 57 -2.72 -7.58 11.18
C HIS A 57 -3.71 -6.56 10.61
N PHE A 58 -3.95 -6.53 9.30
CA PHE A 58 -4.87 -5.56 8.71
C PHE A 58 -6.26 -6.17 8.63
N GLY A 59 -7.22 -5.62 9.38
CA GLY A 59 -8.61 -6.12 9.41
C GLY A 59 -9.52 -5.44 8.39
N ALA A 60 -9.52 -4.10 8.35
CA ALA A 60 -10.40 -3.33 7.47
C ALA A 60 -9.75 -2.01 7.03
N PHE A 61 -10.11 -1.56 5.82
CA PHE A 61 -9.64 -0.32 5.22
C PHE A 61 -10.80 0.37 4.49
N TYR A 62 -11.17 1.58 4.91
CA TYR A 62 -12.08 2.39 4.13
C TYR A 62 -11.33 3.10 2.99
N SER A 63 -11.81 2.93 1.76
CA SER A 63 -11.33 3.67 0.59
C SER A 63 -12.34 4.74 0.21
N SER A 64 -11.93 6.01 0.21
CA SER A 64 -12.75 7.11 -0.30
C SER A 64 -12.95 7.06 -1.81
N GLU A 65 -11.98 6.50 -2.54
CA GLU A 65 -12.04 6.33 -4.00
C GLU A 65 -13.08 5.28 -4.40
N LEU A 66 -13.14 4.16 -3.65
CA LEU A 66 -14.14 3.11 -3.87
C LEU A 66 -15.47 3.38 -3.15
N GLY A 67 -15.47 4.30 -2.18
CA GLY A 67 -16.63 4.64 -1.37
C GLY A 67 -17.06 3.55 -0.38
N GLY A 68 -16.15 2.68 0.07
CA GLY A 68 -16.50 1.50 0.87
C GLY A 68 -15.35 0.90 1.67
N ILE A 69 -15.70 -0.07 2.54
CA ILE A 69 -14.75 -0.81 3.37
C ILE A 69 -14.26 -2.05 2.62
N VAL A 70 -12.95 -2.20 2.56
CA VAL A 70 -12.22 -3.36 2.01
C VAL A 70 -11.64 -4.16 3.16
N THR A 71 -11.88 -5.47 3.17
CA THR A 71 -11.38 -6.39 4.20
C THR A 71 -10.29 -7.33 3.69
N ASP A 72 -10.05 -7.38 2.38
CA ASP A 72 -8.93 -8.12 1.80
C ASP A 72 -7.66 -7.25 1.86
N PRO A 73 -6.64 -7.61 2.67
CA PRO A 73 -5.42 -6.82 2.80
C PRO A 73 -4.65 -6.62 1.50
N ALA A 74 -4.81 -7.52 0.52
CA ALA A 74 -4.21 -7.39 -0.80
C ALA A 74 -4.83 -6.25 -1.63
N LEU A 75 -6.06 -5.86 -1.30
CA LEU A 75 -6.84 -4.86 -2.03
C LEU A 75 -6.95 -3.53 -1.28
N MET A 76 -6.26 -3.39 -0.14
CA MET A 76 -6.10 -2.12 0.58
C MET A 76 -5.06 -1.25 -0.14
N VAL A 77 -5.49 -0.56 -1.21
CA VAL A 77 -4.61 0.15 -2.14
C VAL A 77 -4.83 1.67 -2.09
N VAL A 78 -3.72 2.40 -2.19
CA VAL A 78 -3.68 3.86 -2.42
C VAL A 78 -3.08 4.09 -3.82
N HIS A 79 -3.63 5.06 -4.56
CA HIS A 79 -3.18 5.36 -5.92
C HIS A 79 -1.83 6.10 -5.94
N MET A 80 -1.00 5.81 -6.95
CA MET A 80 0.35 6.37 -7.09
C MET A 80 0.36 7.89 -7.35
N ASP A 81 -0.71 8.43 -7.93
CA ASP A 81 -0.90 9.85 -8.20
C ASP A 81 -1.45 10.64 -6.99
N ASP A 82 -1.75 9.97 -5.87
CA ASP A 82 -2.08 10.65 -4.63
C ASP A 82 -0.86 11.44 -4.12
N HIS A 83 -1.07 12.71 -3.79
CA HIS A 83 -0.04 13.61 -3.27
C HIS A 83 0.62 13.08 -1.97
N MET A 84 -0.08 12.29 -1.16
CA MET A 84 0.50 11.56 -0.03
C MET A 84 1.64 10.66 -0.50
N VAL A 85 1.46 9.93 -1.60
CA VAL A 85 2.39 8.89 -2.06
C VAL A 85 3.62 9.50 -2.72
N HIS A 86 3.44 10.41 -3.66
CA HIS A 86 4.55 10.90 -4.48
C HIS A 86 5.15 12.23 -4.00
N ARG A 87 4.53 12.92 -3.03
CA ARG A 87 5.02 14.18 -2.44
C ARG A 87 5.02 14.19 -0.91
N GLY A 88 4.46 13.17 -0.25
CA GLY A 88 4.35 13.17 1.21
C GLY A 88 3.44 14.26 1.76
N HIS A 89 2.60 14.91 0.94
CA HIS A 89 1.74 16.00 1.38
C HIS A 89 0.46 15.45 2.00
N SER A 90 0.56 15.07 3.27
CA SER A 90 -0.51 14.45 4.04
C SER A 90 -0.25 14.60 5.54
N VAL A 91 -1.26 14.26 6.34
CA VAL A 91 -1.12 14.10 7.81
C VAL A 91 -1.73 12.77 8.21
N PHE A 92 -1.32 12.22 9.36
CA PHE A 92 -1.86 10.99 9.91
C PHE A 92 -2.04 11.10 11.43
N ASP A 93 -2.95 10.28 11.97
CA ASP A 93 -3.06 10.04 13.41
C ASP A 93 -3.29 8.53 13.63
N THR A 94 -3.17 8.07 14.87
CA THR A 94 -3.31 6.65 15.22
C THR A 94 -4.03 6.54 16.56
N ALA A 95 -5.21 5.91 16.56
CA ALA A 95 -5.96 5.58 17.76
C ALA A 95 -5.90 4.06 18.02
N SER A 96 -5.99 3.67 19.29
CA SER A 96 -6.02 2.25 19.68
C SER A 96 -7.45 1.73 19.78
N ILE A 97 -7.67 0.50 19.31
CA ILE A 97 -8.89 -0.26 19.57
C ILE A 97 -8.59 -1.25 20.70
N VAL A 98 -9.31 -1.14 21.82
CA VAL A 98 -9.13 -2.01 22.99
C VAL A 98 -10.50 -2.53 23.39
N HIS A 99 -10.64 -3.86 23.45
CA HIS A 99 -11.92 -4.54 23.74
C HIS A 99 -13.09 -4.02 22.89
N GLY A 100 -12.87 -3.77 21.60
CA GLY A 100 -13.90 -3.27 20.66
C GLY A 100 -14.22 -1.78 20.76
N HIS A 101 -13.45 -1.00 21.52
CA HIS A 101 -13.68 0.44 21.69
C HIS A 101 -12.49 1.25 21.16
N VAL A 102 -12.78 2.30 20.39
CA VAL A 102 -11.75 3.25 19.91
C VAL A 102 -11.45 4.24 21.03
N TYR A 103 -10.23 4.22 21.55
CA TYR A 103 -9.87 5.01 22.72
C TYR A 103 -9.57 6.47 22.35
N GLN A 104 -10.17 7.41 23.09
CA GLN A 104 -9.93 8.86 22.95
C GLN A 104 -10.17 9.40 21.53
N LEU A 105 -11.11 8.82 20.78
CA LEU A 105 -11.34 9.15 19.37
C LEU A 105 -11.47 10.66 19.12
N ASP A 106 -12.26 11.37 19.93
CA ASP A 106 -12.44 12.82 19.81
C ASP A 106 -11.12 13.60 19.91
N ARG A 107 -10.21 13.17 20.79
CA ARG A 107 -8.89 13.80 20.97
C ARG A 107 -7.99 13.55 19.77
N HIS A 108 -8.02 12.34 19.21
CA HIS A 108 -7.29 12.00 17.98
C HIS A 108 -7.83 12.80 16.79
N LEU A 109 -9.15 12.92 16.66
CA LEU A 109 -9.79 13.71 15.60
C LEU A 109 -9.47 15.20 15.71
N ALA A 110 -9.50 15.78 16.92
CA ALA A 110 -9.11 17.17 17.13
C ALA A 110 -7.64 17.43 16.76
N ARG A 111 -6.73 16.51 17.12
CA ARG A 111 -5.32 16.61 16.74
C ARG A 111 -5.13 16.45 15.22
N PHE A 112 -5.80 15.49 14.61
CA PHE A 112 -5.77 15.28 13.16
C PHE A 112 -6.23 16.54 12.41
N GLN A 113 -7.34 17.14 12.84
CA GLN A 113 -7.84 18.37 12.24
C GLN A 113 -6.84 19.53 12.40
N ALA A 114 -6.28 19.72 13.59
CA ALA A 114 -5.26 20.76 13.81
C ALA A 114 -4.01 20.53 12.94
N SER A 115 -3.58 19.28 12.75
CA SER A 115 -2.47 18.94 11.84
C SER A 115 -2.82 19.22 10.39
N ALA A 116 -4.03 18.89 9.93
CA ALA A 116 -4.50 19.17 8.58
C ALA A 116 -4.51 20.69 8.31
N GLU A 117 -5.06 21.47 9.23
CA GLU A 117 -5.08 22.94 9.15
C GLU A 117 -3.66 23.52 9.07
N ALA A 118 -2.74 23.06 9.93
CA ALA A 118 -1.34 23.49 9.91
C ALA A 118 -0.61 23.11 8.61
N ALA A 119 -1.00 22.01 7.97
CA ALA A 119 -0.45 21.54 6.70
C ALA A 119 -1.14 22.16 5.46
N GLY A 120 -2.12 23.06 5.65
CA GLY A 120 -2.88 23.66 4.57
C GLY A 120 -3.81 22.69 3.83
N LEU A 121 -4.20 21.60 4.49
CA LEU A 121 -5.12 20.60 3.96
C LEU A 121 -6.55 20.92 4.37
N SER A 122 -7.49 20.84 3.44
CA SER A 122 -8.92 20.96 3.72
C SER A 122 -9.54 19.59 3.99
N MET A 123 -10.45 19.53 4.95
CA MET A 123 -11.22 18.32 5.23
C MET A 123 -12.33 18.16 4.18
N PRO A 124 -12.35 17.06 3.39
CA PRO A 124 -13.37 16.86 2.36
C PRO A 124 -14.74 16.46 2.92
N TYR A 125 -14.80 16.08 4.20
CA TYR A 125 -16.01 15.60 4.87
C TYR A 125 -16.16 16.24 6.26
N SER A 126 -17.40 16.27 6.77
CA SER A 126 -17.67 16.70 8.14
C SER A 126 -17.04 15.73 9.15
N MET A 127 -16.67 16.26 10.33
CA MET A 127 -16.12 15.43 11.41
C MET A 127 -17.09 14.34 11.87
N GLU A 128 -18.40 14.58 11.80
CA GLU A 128 -19.43 13.57 12.05
C GLU A 128 -19.32 12.39 11.07
N LYS A 129 -19.19 12.67 9.77
CA LYS A 129 -19.02 11.64 8.74
C LYS A 129 -17.70 10.89 8.91
N VAL A 130 -16.62 11.60 9.19
CA VAL A 130 -15.30 10.98 9.46
C VAL A 130 -15.38 10.05 10.67
N THR A 131 -15.99 10.50 11.77
CA THR A 131 -16.18 9.70 12.99
C THR A 131 -16.95 8.42 12.68
N ARG A 132 -18.07 8.54 11.96
CA ARG A 132 -18.88 7.38 11.55
C ARG A 132 -18.08 6.39 10.71
N VAL A 133 -17.36 6.86 9.68
CA VAL A 133 -16.55 5.99 8.82
C VAL A 133 -15.48 5.25 9.64
N ILE A 134 -14.82 5.91 10.57
CA ILE A 134 -13.82 5.27 11.45
C ILE A 134 -14.47 4.16 12.29
N LEU A 135 -15.62 4.44 12.91
CA LEU A 135 -16.33 3.47 13.74
C LEU A 135 -16.86 2.28 12.91
N ASP A 136 -17.45 2.54 11.74
CA ASP A 136 -17.95 1.50 10.84
C ASP A 136 -16.79 0.62 10.32
N THR A 137 -15.63 1.22 10.03
CA THR A 137 -14.42 0.49 9.61
C THR A 137 -13.85 -0.37 10.74
N ALA A 138 -13.79 0.17 11.96
CA ALA A 138 -13.35 -0.56 13.14
C ALA A 138 -14.30 -1.71 13.50
N ALA A 139 -15.60 -1.58 13.23
CA ALA A 139 -16.58 -2.65 13.45
C ALA A 139 -16.49 -3.77 12.40
N ALA A 140 -15.94 -3.48 11.22
CA ALA A 140 -15.75 -4.43 10.13
C ALA A 140 -14.40 -5.19 10.17
N SER A 141 -13.49 -4.81 11.07
CA SER A 141 -12.14 -5.38 11.19
C SER A 141 -12.08 -6.66 12.02
#